data_AF-A0A1V5IDD9-F1
#
_entry.id   AF-A0A1V5IDD9-F1
#
_cell.length_a   1.000
_cell.length_b   1.000
_cell.length_c   1.000
_cell.angle_alpha   90.00
_cell.angle_beta   90.00
_cell.angle_gamma   90.00
#
_symmetry.space_group_name_H-M   'P 1'
#
loop_
_entity.id
_entity.type
_entity.pdbx_description
1 polymer ?
#
loop_
_entity_poly.entity_id
_entity_poly.type
_entity_poly.pdbx_seq_one_letter_code
_entity_poly.pdbx_strand_id
1 'polypeptide(L)'
;MMSGPYGDFHPIYDSDKEMIWVGGGAGMAPLRAQIMHMTKTLKTTDRIMHYFYGARALNEVFYLDDFLQLEKEFKNFRFHLALDRPDPAADAAGVKYTPGFVHKVMYETYLKDHEAPEDIEYYMCGPGPMSEAVKEMLDNLGVEPASIMFDDFG
;
A
#
# COMPACT_ATOMS: atom_id res chain seq x y z
N MET A 1 -15.79 22.85 16.03
CA MET A 1 -14.65 22.68 16.95
C MET A 1 -14.05 21.31 16.65
N MET A 2 -12.75 21.23 16.34
CA MET A 2 -12.04 19.96 16.11
C MET A 2 -11.25 19.59 17.38
N SER A 3 -11.18 18.30 17.73
CA SER A 3 -10.38 17.77 18.85
C SER A 3 -9.57 16.53 18.38
N GLY A 4 -8.42 16.27 19.01
CA GLY A 4 -7.47 15.19 18.66
C GLY A 4 -6.05 15.48 19.18
N PRO A 5 -5.05 14.62 18.87
CA PRO A 5 -5.11 13.43 18.01
C PRO A 5 -5.72 12.19 18.71
N TYR A 6 -6.20 11.24 17.90
CA TYR A 6 -6.66 9.90 18.31
C TYR A 6 -6.12 8.86 17.30
N GLY A 7 -6.18 7.57 17.66
CA GLY A 7 -5.91 6.44 16.76
C GLY A 7 -4.61 5.71 17.07
N ASP A 8 -4.63 4.40 16.82
CA ASP A 8 -3.54 3.46 17.13
C ASP A 8 -2.86 2.86 15.87
N PHE A 9 -3.18 3.40 14.68
CA PHE A 9 -2.60 2.95 13.41
C PHE A 9 -1.30 3.69 13.08
N HIS A 10 -0.19 3.20 13.62
CA HIS A 10 1.15 3.76 13.40
C HIS A 10 2.12 2.71 12.83
N PRO A 11 3.16 3.14 12.08
CA PRO A 11 4.29 2.30 11.75
C PRO A 11 5.01 1.77 13.00
N ILE A 12 5.51 0.54 12.92
CA ILE A 12 6.45 0.00 13.91
C ILE A 12 7.82 0.59 13.60
N TYR A 13 8.25 1.55 14.41
CA TYR A 13 9.44 2.37 14.14
C TYR A 13 10.77 1.68 14.51
N ASP A 14 10.73 0.73 15.43
CA ASP A 14 11.90 -0.01 15.94
C ASP A 14 12.10 -1.37 15.27
N SER A 15 11.58 -1.51 14.04
CA SER A 15 11.69 -2.69 13.19
C SER A 15 12.47 -2.38 11.91
N ASP A 16 13.23 -3.36 11.44
CA ASP A 16 13.97 -3.35 10.17
C ASP A 16 13.27 -4.16 9.06
N LYS A 17 12.10 -4.74 9.36
CA LYS A 17 11.31 -5.54 8.41
C LYS A 17 10.90 -4.75 7.18
N GLU A 18 10.72 -5.45 6.07
CA GLU A 18 10.06 -4.88 4.90
C GLU A 18 8.66 -4.36 5.24
N MET A 19 8.23 -3.29 4.56
CA MET A 19 6.95 -2.64 4.75
C MET A 19 6.12 -2.66 3.47
N ILE A 20 4.89 -3.16 3.57
CA ILE A 20 3.90 -3.11 2.50
C ILE A 20 2.67 -2.34 2.97
N TRP A 21 2.39 -1.21 2.32
CA TRP A 21 1.10 -0.53 2.44
C TRP A 21 0.13 -1.06 1.37
N VAL A 22 -1.12 -1.32 1.75
CA VAL A 22 -2.18 -1.77 0.84
C VAL A 22 -3.41 -0.88 1.00
N GLY A 23 -3.72 -0.12 -0.05
CA GLY A 23 -4.73 0.94 -0.02
C GLY A 23 -5.82 0.81 -1.07
N GLY A 24 -6.99 1.36 -0.76
CA GLY A 24 -8.05 1.58 -1.73
C GLY A 24 -9.01 2.68 -1.30
N GLY A 25 -9.51 3.46 -2.25
CA GLY A 25 -10.46 4.56 -1.98
C GLY A 25 -9.94 5.56 -0.94
N ALA A 26 -10.76 5.88 0.06
CA ALA A 26 -10.40 6.84 1.11
C ALA A 26 -9.23 6.39 2.00
N GLY A 27 -8.89 5.09 2.00
CA GLY A 27 -7.77 4.56 2.76
C GLY A 27 -6.40 5.08 2.34
N MET A 28 -6.32 5.79 1.21
CA MET A 28 -5.15 6.57 0.82
C MET A 28 -4.69 7.56 1.90
N ALA A 29 -5.61 8.15 2.68
CA ALA A 29 -5.28 9.22 3.62
C ALA A 29 -4.31 8.79 4.75
N PRO A 30 -4.61 7.77 5.58
CA PRO A 30 -3.69 7.33 6.63
C PRO A 30 -2.39 6.74 6.06
N LEU A 31 -2.48 5.96 4.97
CA LEU A 31 -1.31 5.33 4.36
C LEU A 31 -0.34 6.36 3.78
N ARG A 32 -0.85 7.40 3.10
CA ARG A 32 -0.02 8.52 2.63
C ARG A 32 0.67 9.22 3.78
N ALA A 33 0.00 9.44 4.91
CA ALA A 33 0.61 10.10 6.07
C ALA A 33 1.80 9.28 6.61
N GLN A 34 1.64 7.96 6.74
CA GLN A 34 2.71 7.07 7.17
C GLN A 34 3.87 7.05 6.16
N ILE A 35 3.60 6.84 4.86
CA ILE A 35 4.62 6.80 3.80
C ILE A 35 5.40 8.11 3.74
N MET A 36 4.70 9.26 3.81
CA MET A 36 5.35 10.57 3.83
C MET A 36 6.20 10.79 5.07
N HIS A 37 5.76 10.29 6.23
CA HIS A 37 6.56 10.37 7.44
C HIS A 37 7.83 9.51 7.34
N MET A 38 7.71 8.24 6.93
CA MET A 38 8.85 7.33 6.75
C MET A 38 9.87 7.88 5.74
N THR A 39 9.41 8.51 4.65
CA THR A 39 10.28 9.03 3.59
C THR A 39 10.73 10.47 3.82
N LYS A 40 9.81 11.43 3.89
CA LYS A 40 10.14 12.87 3.92
C LYS A 40 10.59 13.36 5.29
N THR A 41 10.15 12.72 6.39
CA THR A 41 10.58 13.10 7.75
C THR A 41 11.77 12.27 8.21
N LEU A 42 11.60 10.94 8.28
CA LEU A 42 12.64 10.05 8.82
C LEU A 42 13.75 9.72 7.80
N LYS A 43 13.48 9.90 6.50
CA LYS A 43 14.41 9.55 5.40
C LYS A 43 14.88 8.09 5.47
N THR A 44 13.94 7.20 5.77
CA THR A 44 14.15 5.76 5.90
C THR A 44 14.69 5.18 4.59
N THR A 45 15.87 4.58 4.64
CA THR A 45 16.58 4.02 3.47
C THR A 45 17.07 2.58 3.68
N ASP A 46 16.92 2.09 4.91
CA ASP A 46 17.35 0.79 5.43
C ASP A 46 16.25 -0.28 5.40
N ARG A 47 15.01 0.10 5.04
CA ARG A 47 13.86 -0.81 4.88
C ARG A 47 13.38 -0.83 3.44
N ILE A 48 12.98 -1.99 2.92
CA ILE A 48 12.26 -2.09 1.64
C ILE A 48 10.81 -1.63 1.87
N MET A 49 10.30 -0.78 0.98
CA MET A 49 9.00 -0.11 1.14
C MET A 49 8.17 -0.20 -0.15
N HIS A 50 7.00 -0.81 -0.07
CA HIS A 50 6.10 -0.96 -1.20
C HIS A 50 4.73 -0.39 -0.87
N TYR A 51 4.13 0.34 -1.81
CA TYR A 51 2.75 0.77 -1.70
C TYR A 51 1.92 0.22 -2.86
N PHE A 52 0.99 -0.67 -2.57
CA PHE A 52 -0.01 -1.18 -3.51
C PHE A 52 -1.32 -0.43 -3.33
N TYR A 53 -1.78 0.25 -4.38
CA TYR A 53 -3.03 1.01 -4.35
C TYR A 53 -4.00 0.52 -5.42
N GLY A 54 -5.20 0.12 -5.00
CA GLY A 54 -6.30 -0.27 -5.87
C GLY A 54 -7.26 0.89 -6.14
N ALA A 55 -7.59 1.11 -7.41
CA ALA A 55 -8.64 2.03 -7.84
C ALA A 55 -9.42 1.47 -9.03
N ARG A 56 -10.62 1.99 -9.31
CA ARG A 56 -11.41 1.50 -10.45
C ARG A 56 -10.86 1.95 -11.79
N ALA A 57 -10.29 3.16 -11.83
CA ALA A 57 -9.80 3.84 -13.02
C ALA A 57 -8.82 4.95 -12.61
N LEU A 58 -8.01 5.43 -13.56
CA LEU A 58 -6.98 6.44 -13.27
C LEU A 58 -7.55 7.73 -12.67
N ASN A 59 -8.74 8.14 -13.09
CA ASN A 59 -9.38 9.37 -12.60
C ASN A 59 -9.81 9.31 -11.11
N GLU A 60 -9.83 8.12 -10.51
CA GLU A 60 -10.07 7.93 -9.07
C GLU A 60 -8.75 7.91 -8.26
N VAL A 61 -7.59 8.03 -8.93
CA VAL A 61 -6.27 8.03 -8.29
C VAL A 61 -5.85 9.47 -8.00
N PHE A 62 -5.69 9.79 -6.72
CA PHE A 62 -5.17 11.07 -6.24
C PHE A 62 -3.81 10.87 -5.56
N TYR A 63 -3.01 11.94 -5.50
CA TYR A 63 -1.61 11.93 -5.05
C TYR A 63 -0.67 11.03 -5.88
N LEU A 64 -1.05 10.67 -7.11
CA LEU A 64 -0.22 9.85 -8.00
C LEU A 64 1.19 10.43 -8.17
N ASP A 65 1.28 11.72 -8.49
CA ASP A 65 2.55 12.42 -8.70
C ASP A 65 3.45 12.39 -7.46
N ASP A 66 2.85 12.45 -6.26
CA ASP A 66 3.60 12.38 -5.01
C ASP A 66 4.35 11.04 -4.89
N PHE A 67 3.67 9.92 -5.18
CA PHE A 67 4.27 8.59 -5.08
C PHE A 67 5.24 8.28 -6.22
N LEU A 68 4.93 8.73 -7.44
CA LEU A 68 5.86 8.61 -8.57
C LEU A 68 7.14 9.43 -8.33
N GLN A 69 7.03 10.57 -7.66
CA GLN A 69 8.20 11.36 -7.26
C GLN A 69 8.97 10.67 -6.13
N LEU A 70 8.29 10.11 -5.13
CA LEU A 70 8.94 9.33 -4.06
C LEU A 70 9.74 8.14 -4.61
N GLU A 71 9.20 7.40 -5.58
CA GLU A 71 9.88 6.25 -6.21
C GLU A 71 11.19 6.65 -6.92
N LYS A 72 11.28 7.88 -7.45
CA LYS A 72 12.51 8.44 -8.04
C LYS A 72 13.53 8.83 -6.98
N GLU A 73 13.08 9.34 -5.84
CA GLU A 73 13.94 9.84 -4.77
C GLU A 73 14.46 8.72 -3.86
N PHE A 74 13.64 7.71 -3.57
CA PHE A 74 13.93 6.62 -2.66
C PHE A 74 14.02 5.31 -3.43
N LYS A 75 15.25 4.82 -3.63
CA LYS A 75 15.51 3.59 -4.41
C LYS A 75 14.88 2.34 -3.80
N ASN A 76 14.65 2.36 -2.49
CA ASN A 76 14.00 1.34 -1.67
C ASN A 76 12.47 1.52 -1.58
N PHE A 77 11.88 2.51 -2.25
CA PHE A 77 10.43 2.69 -2.34
C PHE A 77 9.91 2.30 -3.73
N ARG A 78 8.78 1.60 -3.77
CA ARG A 78 8.06 1.25 -5.00
C ARG A 78 6.57 1.52 -4.88
N PHE A 79 5.99 2.13 -5.92
CA PHE A 79 4.55 2.36 -6.01
C PHE A 79 3.92 1.46 -7.08
N HIS A 80 2.91 0.70 -6.68
CA HIS A 80 2.21 -0.26 -7.51
C HIS A 80 0.76 0.14 -7.64
N LEU A 81 0.40 0.68 -8.81
CA LEU A 81 -0.98 1.02 -9.12
C LEU A 81 -1.70 -0.20 -9.72
N ALA A 82 -2.78 -0.62 -9.06
CA ALA A 82 -3.72 -1.61 -9.56
C ALA A 82 -5.01 -0.92 -10.00
N LEU A 83 -5.38 -1.10 -11.27
CA LEU A 83 -6.68 -0.62 -11.78
C LEU A 83 -7.57 -1.83 -12.07
N ASP A 84 -8.86 -1.79 -11.73
CA ASP A 84 -9.76 -2.95 -11.87
C ASP A 84 -9.75 -3.60 -13.27
N ARG A 85 -9.48 -2.81 -14.31
CA ARG A 85 -9.45 -3.21 -15.72
C ARG A 85 -8.44 -2.37 -16.52
N PRO A 86 -8.10 -2.75 -17.77
CA PRO A 86 -7.36 -1.87 -18.66
C PRO A 86 -8.01 -0.49 -18.77
N ASP A 87 -7.20 0.56 -18.67
CA ASP A 87 -7.62 1.95 -18.58
C ASP A 87 -6.95 2.77 -19.70
N PRO A 88 -7.72 3.15 -20.75
CA PRO A 88 -7.18 3.94 -21.87
C PRO A 88 -6.66 5.32 -21.47
N ALA A 89 -7.17 5.91 -20.38
CA ALA A 89 -6.68 7.21 -19.92
C ALA A 89 -5.30 7.07 -19.26
N ALA A 90 -5.07 5.98 -18.52
CA ALA A 90 -3.76 5.62 -18.01
C ALA A 90 -2.76 5.33 -19.14
N ASP A 91 -3.18 4.57 -20.15
CA ASP A 91 -2.35 4.27 -21.32
C ASP A 91 -1.95 5.55 -22.05
N ALA A 92 -2.92 6.46 -22.31
CA ALA A 92 -2.66 7.73 -22.98
C ALA A 92 -1.77 8.68 -22.16
N ALA A 93 -1.86 8.64 -20.83
CA ALA A 93 -1.02 9.41 -19.93
C ALA A 93 0.37 8.77 -19.70
N GLY A 94 0.60 7.55 -20.18
CA GLY A 94 1.83 6.79 -19.92
C GLY A 94 2.01 6.40 -18.46
N VAL A 95 0.92 6.34 -17.68
CA VAL A 95 0.95 5.93 -16.28
C VAL A 95 1.03 4.40 -16.22
N LYS A 96 2.05 3.87 -15.56
CA LYS A 96 2.19 2.43 -15.36
C LYS A 96 1.17 1.94 -14.32
N TYR A 97 0.44 0.88 -14.66
CA TYR A 97 -0.47 0.17 -13.76
C TYR A 97 -0.56 -1.31 -14.13
N THR A 98 -1.16 -2.11 -13.26
CA THR A 98 -1.51 -3.51 -13.52
C THR A 98 -3.03 -3.68 -13.45
N PRO A 99 -3.69 -4.26 -14.47
CA PRO A 99 -5.11 -4.57 -14.40
C PRO A 99 -5.41 -5.67 -13.37
N GLY A 100 -6.39 -5.45 -12.49
CA GLY A 100 -6.91 -6.41 -11.53
C GLY A 100 -7.07 -5.85 -10.12
N PHE A 101 -7.65 -6.67 -9.24
CA PHE A 101 -7.79 -6.31 -7.82
C PHE A 101 -6.43 -6.25 -7.14
N VAL A 102 -6.26 -5.28 -6.24
CA VAL A 102 -4.97 -5.00 -5.58
C VAL A 102 -4.35 -6.21 -4.89
N HIS A 103 -5.14 -7.07 -4.22
CA HIS A 103 -4.63 -8.29 -3.58
C HIS A 103 -4.05 -9.27 -4.61
N LYS A 104 -4.67 -9.42 -5.78
CA LYS A 104 -4.17 -10.29 -6.86
C LYS A 104 -2.93 -9.71 -7.51
N VAL A 105 -2.93 -8.40 -7.77
CA VAL A 105 -1.75 -7.72 -8.31
C VAL A 105 -0.58 -7.88 -7.36
N MET A 106 -0.77 -7.58 -6.08
CA MET A 106 0.27 -7.74 -5.05
C MET A 106 0.80 -9.18 -4.96
N TYR A 107 -0.10 -10.17 -4.98
CA TYR A 107 0.29 -11.57 -5.01
C TYR A 107 1.09 -11.92 -6.27
N GLU A 108 0.54 -11.64 -7.45
CA GLU A 108 1.10 -12.07 -8.74
C GLU A 108 2.37 -11.35 -9.15
N THR A 109 2.57 -10.11 -8.72
CA THR A 109 3.75 -9.31 -9.12
C THR A 109 4.83 -9.28 -8.06
N TYR A 110 4.55 -9.76 -6.84
CA TYR A 110 5.48 -9.64 -5.72
C TYR A 110 5.46 -10.84 -4.78
N LEU A 111 4.35 -11.08 -4.07
CA LEU A 111 4.37 -12.01 -2.93
C LEU A 111 4.55 -13.49 -3.32
N LYS A 112 4.07 -13.92 -4.50
CA LYS A 112 4.18 -15.32 -4.91
C LYS A 112 5.63 -15.83 -5.07
N ASP A 113 6.54 -14.91 -5.37
CA ASP A 113 7.96 -15.19 -5.61
C ASP A 113 8.84 -14.69 -4.45
N HIS A 114 8.23 -14.17 -3.38
CA HIS A 114 8.92 -13.65 -2.20
C HIS A 114 9.33 -14.82 -1.28
N GLU A 115 10.56 -14.80 -0.77
CA GLU A 115 11.11 -15.93 0.01
C GLU A 115 10.44 -16.11 1.37
N ALA A 116 10.08 -15.02 2.04
CA ALA A 116 9.48 -15.00 3.38
C ALA A 116 8.39 -13.91 3.52
N PRO A 117 7.21 -14.05 2.88
CA PRO A 117 6.12 -13.06 2.97
C PRO A 117 5.61 -12.86 4.40
N GLU A 118 5.80 -13.83 5.30
CA GLU A 118 5.46 -13.78 6.73
C GLU A 118 6.33 -12.82 7.56
N ASP A 119 7.52 -12.49 7.06
CA ASP A 119 8.45 -11.56 7.73
C ASP A 119 8.17 -10.09 7.41
N ILE A 120 7.19 -9.81 6.54
CA ILE A 120 6.81 -8.46 6.12
C ILE A 120 5.78 -7.84 7.07
N GLU A 121 5.88 -6.52 7.28
CA GLU A 121 4.85 -5.73 7.96
C GLU A 121 3.83 -5.16 6.97
N TYR A 122 2.56 -5.47 7.18
CA TYR A 122 1.47 -5.05 6.32
C TYR A 122 0.63 -3.95 6.96
N TYR A 123 0.44 -2.85 6.25
CA TYR A 123 -0.33 -1.69 6.70
C TYR A 123 -1.50 -1.48 5.72
N MET A 124 -2.71 -1.73 6.18
CA MET A 124 -3.88 -1.78 5.30
C MET A 124 -4.92 -0.75 5.68
N CYS A 125 -5.50 -0.11 4.66
CA CYS A 125 -6.70 0.71 4.83
C CYS A 125 -7.49 0.79 3.52
N GLY A 126 -8.78 0.48 3.55
CA GLY A 126 -9.65 0.57 2.38
C GLY A 126 -11.00 -0.10 2.58
N PRO A 127 -11.80 -0.25 1.51
CA PRO A 127 -13.15 -0.78 1.60
C PRO A 127 -13.18 -2.22 2.12
N GLY A 128 -14.21 -2.58 2.90
CA GLY A 128 -14.37 -3.93 3.49
C GLY A 128 -14.07 -5.09 2.53
N PRO A 129 -14.66 -5.16 1.32
CA PRO A 129 -14.36 -6.23 0.36
C PRO A 129 -12.88 -6.30 -0.08
N MET A 130 -12.18 -5.17 -0.16
CA MET A 130 -10.76 -5.15 -0.46
C MET A 130 -9.97 -5.70 0.73
N SER A 131 -10.27 -5.22 1.93
CA SER A 131 -9.55 -5.59 3.14
C SER A 131 -9.69 -7.06 3.47
N GLU A 132 -10.88 -7.64 3.31
CA GLU A 132 -11.11 -9.08 3.51
C GLU A 132 -10.36 -9.92 2.48
N ALA A 133 -10.35 -9.53 1.20
CA ALA A 133 -9.60 -10.25 0.17
C ALA A 133 -8.08 -10.20 0.37
N VAL A 134 -7.55 -9.09 0.90
CA VAL A 134 -6.13 -8.99 1.26
C VAL A 134 -5.82 -9.88 2.47
N LYS A 135 -6.64 -9.85 3.52
CA LYS A 135 -6.47 -10.71 4.70
C LYS A 135 -6.51 -12.19 4.34
N GLU A 136 -7.48 -12.62 3.54
CA GLU A 136 -7.59 -14.01 3.08
C GLU A 136 -6.36 -14.43 2.27
N MET A 137 -5.85 -13.55 1.39
CA MET A 137 -4.65 -13.85 0.61
C MET A 137 -3.40 -13.96 1.50
N LEU A 138 -3.23 -13.07 2.49
CA LEU A 138 -2.12 -13.12 3.45
C LEU A 138 -2.19 -14.33 4.39
N ASP A 139 -3.39 -14.72 4.84
CA ASP A 139 -3.61 -15.93 5.65
C ASP A 139 -3.21 -17.19 4.87
N ASN A 140 -3.58 -17.28 3.59
CA ASN A 140 -3.16 -18.37 2.71
C ASN A 140 -1.64 -18.43 2.47
N LEU A 141 -0.93 -17.30 2.63
CA LEU A 141 0.53 -17.22 2.60
C LEU A 141 1.19 -17.55 3.94
N GLY A 142 0.42 -17.79 5.00
CA GLY A 142 0.93 -18.06 6.35
C GLY A 142 1.35 -16.81 7.12
N VAL A 143 0.90 -15.62 6.71
CA VAL A 143 1.18 -14.37 7.42
C VAL A 143 0.34 -14.31 8.69
N GLU A 144 1.00 -14.19 9.84
CA GLU A 144 0.32 -14.08 11.12
C GLU A 144 -0.48 -12.77 11.24
N PRO A 145 -1.68 -12.77 11.85
CA PRO A 145 -2.49 -11.57 12.02
C PRO A 145 -1.77 -10.42 12.74
N ALA A 146 -0.79 -10.74 13.60
CA ALA A 146 0.01 -9.75 14.32
C ALA A 146 0.93 -8.92 13.40
N SER A 147 1.23 -9.41 12.19
CA SER A 147 1.99 -8.69 11.15
C SER A 147 1.11 -7.78 10.29
N ILE A 148 -0.22 -7.78 10.51
CA ILE A 148 -1.20 -7.04 9.70
C ILE A 148 -1.83 -5.94 10.56
N MET A 149 -1.43 -4.70 10.32
CA MET A 149 -1.99 -3.51 10.92
C MET A 149 -3.10 -2.99 10.01
N PHE A 150 -4.33 -2.95 10.52
CA PHE A 150 -5.51 -2.54 9.74
C PHE A 150 -6.23 -1.37 10.41
N ASP A 151 -6.48 -0.32 9.63
CA ASP A 151 -7.32 0.82 10.03
C ASP A 151 -8.73 0.64 9.44
N ASP A 152 -9.66 0.23 10.30
CA ASP A 152 -11.05 -0.07 9.93
C ASP A 152 -11.92 1.20 10.02
N PHE A 153 -12.51 1.59 8.90
CA PHE A 153 -13.38 2.77 8.80
C PHE A 153 -14.86 2.47 9.12
N GLY A 154 -15.21 1.20 9.37
CA GLY A 154 -16.54 0.75 9.80
C GLY A 154 -17.40 0.10 8.72
#